data_AF-A0AAD1HFZ9-F1
#
_entry.id   AF-A0AAD1HFZ9-F1
#
_cell.length_a   1.000
_cell.length_b   1.000
_cell.length_c   1.000
_cell.angle_alpha   90.00
_cell.angle_beta   90.00
_cell.angle_gamma   90.00
#
_symmetry.space_group_name_H-M   'P 1'
#
loop_
_entity.id
_entity.type
_entity.pdbx_description
1 polymer ?
#
loop_
_entity_poly.entity_id
_entity_poly.type
_entity_poly.pdbx_seq_one_letter_code
_entity_poly.pdbx_strand_id
1 'polypeptide(L)' 'MRRRQHTIDELNAKGVTCGPVSDEGWGLLTSIMLPGGGELGLYEPRHPKATEL' A
#
# COMPACT_ATOMS: atom_id res chain seq x y z
N MET A 1 -9.61 -1.48 9.55
CA MET A 1 -9.21 -1.81 8.17
C MET A 1 -9.66 -0.71 7.19
N ARG A 2 -9.12 0.52 7.29
CA ARG A 2 -9.51 1.64 6.39
C ARG A 2 -8.34 2.44 5.80
N ARG A 3 -7.11 2.27 6.31
CA ARG A 3 -5.98 3.13 5.96
C ARG A 3 -5.44 2.83 4.56
N ARG A 4 -5.28 1.55 4.18
CA ARG A 4 -4.79 1.17 2.85
C ARG A 4 -5.68 1.67 1.71
N GLN A 5 -7.00 1.52 1.85
CA GLN A 5 -7.95 1.97 0.83
C GLN A 5 -7.84 3.48 0.60
N HIS A 6 -7.74 4.27 1.69
CA HIS A 6 -7.60 5.71 1.60
C HIS A 6 -6.34 6.13 0.83
N THR A 7 -5.20 5.48 1.10
CA THR A 7 -3.95 5.76 0.38
C THR A 7 -4.07 5.43 -1.11
N ILE A 8 -4.73 4.32 -1.46
CA ILE A 8 -4.95 3.96 -2.87
C ILE A 8 -5.84 4.98 -3.57
N ASP A 9 -6.91 5.43 -2.91
CA ASP A 9 -7.83 6.44 -3.47
C ASP A 9 -7.09 7.78 -3.72
N GLU A 10 -6.26 8.22 -2.78
CA GLU A 10 -5.42 9.42 -2.94
C GLU A 10 -4.40 9.28 -4.09
N LEU A 11 -3.79 8.11 -4.24
CA LEU A 11 -2.83 7.84 -5.31
C LEU A 11 -3.51 7.82 -6.68
N ASN A 12 -4.67 7.16 -6.78
CA ASN A 12 -5.48 7.15 -8.00
C ASN A 12 -5.92 8.56 -8.38
N ALA A 13 -6.33 9.40 -7.41
CA ALA A 13 -6.67 10.80 -7.65
C ALA A 13 -5.50 11.64 -8.19
N LYS A 14 -4.26 11.22 -7.93
CA LYS A 14 -3.02 11.84 -8.45
C LYS A 14 -2.54 11.21 -9.77
N GLY A 15 -3.31 10.28 -10.35
CA GLY A 15 -2.96 9.59 -11.59
C GLY A 15 -1.95 8.46 -11.43
N VAL A 16 -1.72 7.97 -10.20
CA VAL A 16 -0.84 6.83 -9.93
C VAL A 16 -1.65 5.54 -9.95
N THR A 17 -1.33 4.63 -10.88
CA THR A 17 -1.94 3.31 -10.93
C THR A 17 -1.42 2.43 -9.79
N CYS A 18 -2.36 1.88 -9.01
CA CYS A 18 -2.07 0.89 -7.97
C CYS A 18 -2.46 -0.53 -8.44
N GLY A 19 -1.68 -1.53 -8.04
CA GLY A 19 -2.02 -2.94 -8.19
C GLY A 19 -3.17 -3.39 -7.28
N PRO A 20 -3.60 -4.66 -7.38
CA PRO A 20 -4.58 -5.23 -6.46
C PRO A 20 -4.01 -5.31 -5.04
N VAL A 21 -4.88 -5.13 -4.04
CA VAL A 21 -4.51 -5.33 -2.65
C VAL A 21 -4.51 -6.82 -2.32
N SER A 22 -3.43 -7.32 -1.73
CA SER A 22 -3.39 -8.65 -1.11
C SER A 22 -3.31 -8.54 0.42
N ASP A 23 -3.93 -9.49 1.10
CA ASP A 23 -3.85 -9.66 2.55
C ASP A 23 -2.98 -10.87 2.84
N GLU A 24 -1.81 -10.62 3.43
CA GLU A 24 -0.82 -11.66 3.73
C GLU A 24 -0.95 -12.18 5.19
N GLY A 25 -2.01 -11.80 5.90
CA GLY A 25 -2.24 -12.15 7.31
C GLY A 25 -1.47 -11.24 8.29
N TRP A 26 -0.20 -10.93 8.01
CA TRP A 26 0.63 -10.00 8.80
C TRP A 26 0.50 -8.53 8.34
N GLY A 27 -0.13 -8.30 7.19
CA GLY A 27 -0.52 -6.97 6.73
C GLY A 27 -1.03 -6.95 5.30
N LEU A 28 -1.22 -5.74 4.77
CA LEU A 28 -1.74 -5.54 3.41
C LEU A 28 -0.63 -5.09 2.47
N LEU A 29 -0.60 -5.67 1.27
CA LEU A 29 0.33 -5.32 0.20
C LEU A 29 -0.44 -4.76 -1.01
N THR A 30 0.25 -3.90 -1.76
CA THR A 30 -0.12 -3.45 -3.11
C THR A 30 1.15 -2.97 -3.78
N SER A 31 1.10 -2.63 -5.06
CA SER A 31 2.21 -2.00 -5.76
C SER A 31 1.77 -0.74 -6.50
N ILE A 32 2.74 0.07 -6.92
CA ILE A 32 2.56 1.17 -7.87
C ILE A 32 3.53 1.02 -9.03
N MET A 33 3.10 1.43 -10.22
CA MET A 33 3.97 1.49 -11.41
C MET A 33 4.69 2.83 -11.47
N LEU A 34 6.02 2.80 -11.50
CA LEU A 34 6.85 3.98 -11.65
C LEU A 34 6.94 4.39 -13.13
N PRO A 35 7.14 5.69 -13.44
CA PRO A 35 7.27 6.16 -14.82
C PRO A 35 8.41 5.49 -15.62
N GLY A 36 9.45 5.01 -14.93
CA GLY A 36 10.56 4.26 -15.54
C GLY A 36 10.26 2.78 -15.82
N GLY A 37 9.02 2.33 -15.63
CA GLY A 37 8.59 0.93 -15.85
C GLY A 37 8.86 -0.02 -14.68
N GLY A 38 9.51 0.44 -13.61
CA GLY A 38 9.69 -0.33 -12.38
C GLY A 38 8.43 -0.41 -11.54
N GLU A 39 8.37 -1.42 -10.67
CA GLU A 39 7.26 -1.62 -9.72
C GLU A 39 7.75 -1.36 -8.29
N LEU A 40 6.99 -0.56 -7.53
CA LEU A 40 7.29 -0.26 -6.13
C LEU A 40 6.20 -0.85 -5.22
N GLY A 41 6.59 -1.73 -4.30
CA GLY A 41 5.69 -2.31 -3.30
C GLY A 41 5.34 -1.34 -2.16
N LEU A 42 4.09 -1.37 -1.71
CA LEU A 42 3.58 -0.64 -0.55
C LEU A 42 3.01 -1.60 0.50
N TYR A 43 3.44 -1.47 1.75
CA TYR A 43 3.08 -2.35 2.86
C TYR A 43 2.39 -1.60 4.01
N GLU A 44 1.28 -2.16 4.52
CA GLU A 44 0.52 -1.62 5.65
C GLU A 44 0.59 -2.66 6.78
N PRO A 45 1.34 -2.35 7.86
CA PRO A 45 1.52 -3.28 8.95
C PRO A 45 0.25 -3.46 9.78
N ARG A 46 0.01 -4.71 10.22
CA ARG A 46 -0.98 -5.04 11.27
C ARG A 46 -0.36 -5.24 12.64
N HIS A 47 0.96 -5.22 12.76
CA HIS A 47 1.66 -5.29 14.02
C HIS A 47 1.78 -3.90 14.68
N PRO A 48 1.90 -3.82 16.03
CA PRO A 48 2.27 -2.60 16.73
C PRO A 48 3.61 -2.04 16.20
N LYS A 49 3.80 -0.74 16.33
CA LYS A 49 5.11 -0.15 16.07
C LYS A 49 6.07 -0.56 17.17
N ALA A 50 7.34 -0.78 16.82
CA ALA A 50 8.37 -1.13 17.78
C ALA A 50 8.52 -0.09 18.91
N THR A 51 8.20 1.17 18.65
CA THR A 51 8.26 2.28 19.62
C THR A 51 7.04 2.35 20.55
N GLU A 52 6.03 1.52 20.33
CA GLU A 52 4.76 1.49 21.08
C GLU A 52 4.58 0.13 21.78
N LEU A 53 5.67 -0.62 21.95
CA LEU A 53 5.74 -1.88 22.70
C LEU A 53 6.10 -1.64 24.17
#